data_AF-A0A966U1H8-F1
#
_entry.id   AF-A0A966U1H8-F1
#
_cell.length_a   1.000
_cell.length_b   1.000
_cell.length_c   1.000
_cell.angle_alpha   90.00
_cell.angle_beta   90.00
_cell.angle_gamma   90.00
#
_symmetry.space_group_name_H-M   'P 1'
#
loop_
_entity.id
_entity.type
_entity.pdbx_description
1 polymer ?
#
loop_
_entity_poly.entity_id
_entity_poly.type
_entity_poly.pdbx_seq_one_letter_code
_entity_poly.pdbx_strand_id
1 'polypeptide(L)'
;RYAAAFLTRLNETRRDWTLSASHYHSQTPNLAEAYRARVVAAWPEEVARLASNPPGPVMARFSQGTVPSLSNGGENARIIPMQTSGGAGQGRGLDAYRAAPVPLSGRLLALLPQRLATR
;
A
#
# COMPACT_ATOMS: atom_id res chain seq x y z
N ARG A 1 5.30 -2.02 5.40
CA ARG A 1 5.97 -1.72 6.69
C ARG A 1 7.27 -0.92 6.49
N TYR A 2 8.16 -1.34 5.58
CA TYR A 2 9.42 -0.64 5.31
C TYR A 2 9.25 0.84 4.91
N ALA A 3 8.40 1.16 3.92
CA ALA A 3 8.23 2.52 3.42
C ALA A 3 7.80 3.52 4.52
N ALA A 4 6.86 3.15 5.37
CA ALA A 4 6.40 4.00 6.48
C ALA A 4 7.53 4.25 7.50
N ALA A 5 8.24 3.19 7.92
CA ALA A 5 9.34 3.32 8.86
C ALA A 5 10.51 4.16 8.29
N PHE A 6 10.81 3.99 7.00
CA PHE A 6 11.81 4.77 6.30
C PHE A 6 11.42 6.25 6.27
N LEU A 7 10.19 6.57 5.87
CA LEU A 7 9.70 7.95 5.82
C LEU A 7 9.71 8.62 7.20
N THR A 8 9.33 7.90 8.26
CA THR A 8 9.42 8.41 9.64
C THR A 8 10.86 8.78 10.00
N ARG A 9 11.82 7.86 9.78
CA ARG A 9 13.24 8.11 10.04
C ARG A 9 13.80 9.25 9.18
N LEU A 10 13.39 9.31 7.92
CA LEU A 10 13.79 10.37 7.00
C LEU A 10 13.32 11.75 7.51
N ASN A 11 12.12 11.80 8.08
CA ASN A 11 11.54 13.02 8.62
C ASN A 11 12.08 13.40 10.00
N GLU A 12 12.65 12.49 10.78
CA GLU A 12 13.33 12.81 12.05
C GLU A 12 14.47 13.82 11.84
N THR A 13 15.17 13.70 10.71
CA THR A 13 16.28 14.60 10.32
C THR A 13 15.82 15.87 9.63
N ARG A 14 14.77 15.80 8.79
CA ARG A 14 14.33 16.92 7.94
C ARG A 14 13.24 17.79 8.57
N ARG A 15 12.40 17.21 9.42
CA ARG A 15 11.23 17.85 10.06
C ARG A 15 10.27 18.53 9.08
N ASP A 16 10.29 18.07 7.83
CA ASP A 16 9.42 18.52 6.75
C ASP A 16 8.97 17.29 5.97
N TRP A 17 7.67 17.01 6.04
CA TRP A 17 7.05 15.88 5.37
C TRP A 17 7.06 16.02 3.85
N THR A 18 6.93 17.23 3.32
CA THR A 18 6.96 17.51 1.89
C THR A 18 8.35 17.27 1.33
N LEU A 19 9.39 17.74 2.02
CA LEU A 19 10.79 17.50 1.67
C LEU A 19 11.19 16.02 1.84
N SER A 20 10.68 15.36 2.88
CA SER A 20 10.93 13.94 3.11
C SER A 20 10.30 13.07 2.02
N ALA A 21 9.06 13.36 1.62
CA ALA A 21 8.40 12.65 0.53
C ALA A 21 9.15 12.79 -0.80
N SER A 22 9.70 13.97 -1.10
CA SER A 22 10.51 14.17 -2.33
C SER A 22 11.81 13.38 -2.32
N HIS A 23 12.53 13.37 -1.20
CA HIS A 23 13.80 12.64 -1.09
C HIS A 23 13.63 11.12 -0.97
N TYR A 24 12.46 10.66 -0.54
CA TYR A 24 12.09 9.25 -0.66
C TYR A 24 12.03 8.81 -2.13
N HIS A 25 11.58 9.68 -3.04
CA HIS A 25 11.44 9.35 -4.45
C HIS A 25 12.74 9.51 -5.25
N SER A 26 13.49 10.59 -5.01
CA SER A 26 14.79 10.79 -5.65
C SER A 26 15.70 11.67 -4.81
N GLN A 27 17.00 11.37 -4.81
CA GLN A 27 18.01 12.26 -4.24
C GLN A 27 18.48 13.32 -5.24
N THR A 28 18.12 13.21 -6.52
CA THR A 28 18.45 14.19 -7.55
C THR A 28 17.54 15.42 -7.42
N PRO A 29 18.08 16.65 -7.24
CA PRO A 29 17.29 17.84 -6.94
C PRO A 29 16.13 18.08 -7.91
N ASN A 30 16.38 18.07 -9.23
CA ASN A 30 15.35 18.33 -10.23
C ASN A 30 14.21 17.30 -10.22
N LEU A 31 14.53 16.02 -9.99
CA LEU A 31 13.51 14.95 -9.93
C LEU A 31 12.73 14.99 -8.62
N ALA A 32 13.42 15.29 -7.51
CA ALA A 32 12.80 15.48 -6.21
C ALA A 32 11.82 16.65 -6.24
N GLU A 33 12.19 17.77 -6.87
CA GLU A 33 11.34 18.94 -7.02
C GLU A 33 10.08 18.65 -7.86
N ALA A 34 10.25 18.00 -9.01
CA ALA A 34 9.13 17.61 -9.85
C ALA A 34 8.14 16.68 -9.11
N TYR A 35 8.67 15.75 -8.31
CA TYR A 35 7.83 14.88 -7.48
C TYR A 35 7.16 15.64 -6.34
N ARG A 36 7.89 16.54 -5.66
CA ARG A 36 7.37 17.42 -4.60
C ARG A 36 6.15 18.21 -5.07
N ALA A 37 6.25 18.82 -6.25
CA ALA A 37 5.15 19.61 -6.82
C ALA A 37 3.88 18.76 -6.99
N ARG A 38 4.01 17.50 -7.42
CA ARG A 38 2.88 16.56 -7.57
C ARG A 38 2.26 16.19 -6.22
N VAL A 39 3.09 15.93 -5.21
CA VAL A 39 2.62 15.62 -3.85
C VAL A 39 1.86 16.80 -3.26
N VAL A 40 2.41 18.01 -3.35
CA VAL A 40 1.76 19.23 -2.86
C VAL A 40 0.45 19.50 -3.59
N ALA A 41 0.41 19.31 -4.92
CA ALA A 41 -0.81 19.49 -5.70
C ALA A 41 -1.92 18.50 -5.31
N ALA A 42 -1.56 17.25 -4.98
CA ALA A 42 -2.54 16.23 -4.57
C ALA A 42 -2.95 16.30 -3.09
N TRP A 43 -2.20 17.03 -2.27
CA TRP A 43 -2.35 17.02 -0.80
C TRP A 43 -3.72 17.52 -0.31
N PRO A 44 -4.27 18.66 -0.79
CA PRO A 44 -5.54 19.18 -0.29
C PRO A 44 -6.70 18.19 -0.47
N GLU A 45 -6.74 17.50 -1.62
CA GLU A 45 -7.77 16.51 -1.92
C GLU A 45 -7.66 15.28 -0.99
N GLU A 46 -6.45 14.83 -0.67
CA GLU A 46 -6.26 13.70 0.25
C GLU A 46 -6.63 14.08 1.69
N VAL A 47 -6.33 15.31 2.13
CA VAL A 47 -6.78 15.83 3.43
C VAL A 47 -8.31 15.87 3.50
N ALA A 48 -8.97 16.37 2.43
CA ALA A 48 -10.43 16.38 2.35
C ALA A 48 -11.02 14.95 2.37
N ARG A 49 -10.38 14.00 1.68
CA ARG A 49 -10.79 12.58 1.68
C ARG A 49 -10.67 11.96 3.08
N LEU A 50 -9.56 12.20 3.78
CA LEU A 50 -9.33 11.73 5.15
C LEU A 50 -10.36 12.30 6.13
N ALA A 51 -10.76 13.56 5.95
CA ALA A 51 -11.82 14.17 6.74
C ALA A 51 -13.19 13.52 6.49
N SER A 52 -13.52 13.21 5.23
CA SER A 52 -14.79 12.59 4.84
C SER A 52 -14.87 11.08 5.15
N ASN A 53 -13.74 10.39 5.18
CA ASN A 53 -13.66 8.96 5.47
C ASN A 53 -12.45 8.68 6.36
N PRO A 54 -12.56 8.95 7.67
CA PRO A 54 -11.47 8.75 8.60
C PRO A 54 -11.12 7.26 8.67
N PRO A 55 -9.82 6.89 8.66
CA PRO A 55 -9.42 5.52 8.85
C PRO A 55 -9.92 5.06 10.22
N GLY A 56 -10.86 4.11 10.24
CA GLY A 56 -11.37 3.55 11.49
C GLY A 56 -10.23 2.93 12.31
N PRO A 57 -10.32 2.93 13.65
CA PRO A 57 -9.28 2.35 14.50
C PRO A 57 -9.08 0.89 14.11
N VAL A 58 -7.82 0.51 13.88
CA VAL A 58 -7.44 -0.85 13.46
C VAL A 58 -8.02 -1.90 14.43
N MET A 59 -8.14 -1.55 15.72
CA MET A 59 -8.77 -2.40 16.74
C MET A 59 -10.28 -2.63 16.57
N ALA A 60 -11.05 -1.66 16.05
CA ALA A 60 -12.49 -1.84 15.84
C ALA A 60 -12.81 -2.87 14.74
N ARG A 61 -11.87 -3.14 13.82
CA ARG A 61 -11.98 -4.23 12.84
C ARG A 61 -11.83 -5.62 13.44
N PHE A 62 -11.15 -5.77 14.59
CA PHE A 62 -10.99 -7.06 15.26
C PHE A 62 -12.21 -7.47 16.08
N SER A 63 -13.03 -6.52 16.54
CA SER A 63 -14.17 -6.78 17.43
C SER A 63 -15.44 -7.30 16.72
N GLN A 64 -15.47 -7.35 15.38
CA GLN A 64 -16.66 -7.78 14.61
C GLN A 64 -16.65 -9.25 14.17
N GLY A 65 -15.77 -10.11 14.71
CA GLY A 65 -15.77 -11.55 14.41
C GLY A 65 -15.45 -11.92 12.96
N THR A 66 -15.10 -10.93 12.13
CA THR A 66 -14.59 -11.14 10.77
C THR A 66 -13.09 -11.34 10.87
N VAL A 67 -12.54 -12.35 10.17
CA VAL A 67 -11.10 -12.60 10.06
C VAL A 67 -10.33 -11.27 9.96
N PRO A 68 -9.31 -11.05 10.80
CA PRO A 68 -8.63 -9.76 10.82
C PRO A 68 -7.98 -9.51 9.47
N SER A 69 -8.55 -8.55 8.74
CA SER A 69 -7.97 -8.06 7.51
C SER A 69 -6.62 -7.42 7.86
N LEU A 70 -5.53 -7.96 7.30
CA LEU A 70 -4.18 -7.38 7.40
C LEU A 70 -4.05 -6.06 6.61
N SER A 71 -5.17 -5.55 6.08
CA SER A 71 -5.23 -4.31 5.30
C SER A 71 -5.03 -3.10 6.21
N ASN A 72 -3.99 -2.33 5.93
CA ASN A 72 -3.66 -1.11 6.65
C ASN A 72 -4.44 0.13 6.14
N GLY A 73 -5.49 -0.06 5.34
CA GLY A 73 -6.23 1.04 4.72
C GLY A 73 -5.56 1.61 3.47
N GLY A 74 -4.37 1.14 3.10
CA GLY A 74 -3.64 1.57 1.90
C GLY A 74 -4.37 1.26 0.59
N GLU A 75 -5.33 0.34 0.61
CA GLU A 75 -6.27 0.10 -0.48
C GLU A 75 -7.18 1.31 -0.78
N ASN A 76 -7.31 2.27 0.12
CA ASN A 76 -8.07 3.50 -0.13
C ASN A 76 -7.18 4.66 -0.58
N ALA A 77 -5.87 4.47 -0.66
CA ALA A 77 -4.94 5.52 -1.06
C ALA A 77 -5.06 5.80 -2.57
N ARG A 78 -5.17 7.08 -2.93
CA ARG A 78 -5.12 7.52 -4.32
C ARG A 78 -3.70 7.39 -4.86
N ILE A 79 -3.56 6.86 -6.07
CA ILE A 79 -2.27 6.79 -6.76
C ILE A 79 -2.13 7.97 -7.70
N ILE A 80 -1.03 8.72 -7.53
CA ILE A 80 -0.63 9.79 -8.44
C ILE A 80 0.09 9.12 -9.63
N PRO A 81 -0.49 9.13 -10.85
CA PRO A 81 0.15 8.51 -12.00
C PRO A 81 1.44 9.25 -12.37
N MET A 82 2.50 8.49 -12.64
CA MET A 82 3.73 9.04 -13.18
C MET A 82 3.53 9.26 -14.67
N GLN A 83 3.67 10.50 -15.14
CA GLN A 83 3.70 10.80 -16.57
C GLN A 83 4.99 10.20 -17.13
N THR A 84 4.92 9.01 -17.73
CA THR A 84 6.00 8.45 -18.53
C THR A 84 5.82 8.95 -19.97
N SER A 85 6.91 9.12 -20.71
CA SER A 85 6.89 9.59 -22.12
C SER A 85 6.25 8.59 -23.10
N GLY A 86 5.43 7.66 -22.62
CA GLY A 86 4.75 6.63 -23.39
C GLY A 86 3.37 6.37 -22.82
N GLY A 87 2.43 7.26 -23.11
CA GLY A 87 0.99 7.06 -22.93
C GLY A 87 0.50 7.01 -21.48
N ALA A 88 -0.61 7.69 -21.22
CA ALA A 88 -1.34 7.51 -19.97
C ALA A 88 -1.78 6.04 -19.82
N GLY A 89 -1.25 5.34 -18.81
CA GLY A 89 -1.92 4.18 -18.22
C GLY A 89 -1.86 2.85 -18.97
N GLN A 90 -0.70 2.45 -19.52
CA GLN A 90 -0.53 1.08 -20.03
C GLN A 90 -0.26 0.07 -18.90
N GLY A 91 -1.18 -0.02 -17.94
CA GLY A 91 -1.15 -0.98 -16.84
C GLY A 91 -2.57 -1.27 -16.35
N ARG A 92 -2.79 -2.46 -15.79
CA ARG A 92 -4.09 -2.78 -15.17
C ARG A 92 -4.32 -1.82 -14.00
N GLY A 93 -5.51 -1.21 -13.93
CA GLY A 93 -5.87 -0.34 -12.80
C GLY A 93 -5.81 -1.10 -11.47
N LEU A 94 -5.68 -0.38 -10.35
CA LEU A 94 -5.66 -0.99 -9.02
C LEU A 94 -6.85 -1.93 -8.77
N ASP A 95 -8.03 -1.58 -9.28
CA ASP A 95 -9.23 -2.40 -9.13
C ASP A 95 -9.12 -3.73 -9.85
N ALA A 96 -8.42 -3.80 -10.98
CA ALA A 96 -8.15 -5.04 -11.68
C ALA A 96 -7.17 -5.95 -10.90
N TYR A 97 -6.25 -5.37 -10.12
CA TYR A 97 -5.42 -6.13 -9.18
C TYR A 97 -6.20 -6.58 -7.95
N ARG A 98 -7.16 -5.77 -7.47
CA ARG A 98 -8.03 -6.13 -6.32
C ARG A 98 -9.04 -7.22 -6.67
N ALA A 99 -9.55 -7.21 -7.89
CA ALA A 99 -10.48 -8.21 -8.39
C ALA A 99 -9.79 -9.55 -8.75
N ALA A 100 -8.46 -9.57 -8.84
CA ALA A 100 -7.71 -10.78 -9.13
C ALA A 100 -7.73 -11.72 -7.90
N PRO A 101 -8.17 -12.98 -8.04
CA PRO A 101 -8.09 -13.96 -6.96
C PRO A 101 -6.63 -14.14 -6.51
N VAL A 102 -6.39 -14.20 -5.20
CA VAL A 102 -5.07 -14.53 -4.65
C VAL A 102 -4.89 -16.05 -4.72
N PRO A 103 -3.98 -16.60 -5.54
CA PRO A 103 -3.75 -18.02 -5.55
C PRO A 103 -3.07 -18.45 -4.24
N LEU A 104 -3.77 -19.25 -3.44
CA LEU A 104 -3.18 -19.91 -2.27
C LEU A 104 -2.33 -21.08 -2.76
N SER A 105 -1.02 -20.88 -2.90
CA SER A 105 -0.08 -21.99 -3.12
C SER A 105 0.14 -22.75 -1.80
N GLY A 106 -0.79 -23.65 -1.48
CA GLY A 106 -0.67 -24.62 -0.39
C GLY A 106 -0.30 -26.00 -0.93
N ARG A 107 0.81 -26.58 -0.45
CA ARG A 107 1.15 -27.98 -0.67
C ARG A 107 0.18 -28.83 0.15
N LEU A 108 -0.81 -29.47 -0.50
CA LEU A 108 -1.59 -30.53 0.13
C LEU A 108 -0.63 -31.69 0.45
N LEU A 109 -0.24 -31.82 1.72
CA LEU A 109 0.41 -33.02 2.21
C LEU A 109 -0.66 -34.12 2.25
N ALA A 110 -0.72 -34.93 1.19
CA ALA A 110 -1.58 -36.10 1.15
C ALA A 110 -1.16 -37.09 2.26
N LEU A 111 -1.90 -37.11 3.36
CA LEU A 111 -1.84 -38.18 4.37
C LEU A 111 -2.52 -39.41 3.77
N LEU A 112 -1.73 -40.29 3.16
CA LEU A 112 -2.14 -41.66 2.82
C LEU A 112 -2.41 -42.46 4.11
N PRO A 113 -3.58 -43.10 4.27
CA PRO A 113 -3.80 -44.04 5.36
C PRO A 113 -2.99 -45.32 5.11
N GLN A 114 -2.05 -45.63 6.00
CA GLN A 114 -1.39 -46.94 6.02
C GLN A 114 -2.41 -48.00 6.44
N ARG A 115 -2.74 -48.90 5.51
CA ARG A 115 -3.55 -50.09 5.78
C ARG A 115 -2.81 -50.97 6.80
N LEU A 116 -3.44 -51.23 7.95
CA LEU A 116 -3.04 -52.29 8.86
C LEU A 116 -3.08 -53.64 8.12
N ALA A 117 -1.95 -54.33 8.10
CA ALA A 117 -1.89 -55.77 7.85
C ALA A 117 -1.93 -56.47 9.21
N THR A 118 -2.93 -57.33 9.44
CA THR A 118 -2.93 -58.32 10.51
C THR A 118 -3.08 -59.70 9.88
N ARG A 119 -2.14 -60.58 10.25
CA ARG A 119 -2.15 -62.02 10.02
C ARG A 119 -3.18 -62.71 10.90
#